data_AF-A0AAV6FWU1-F1
#
_entry.id   AF-A0AAV6FWU1-F1
#
_cell.length_a   1.000
_cell.length_b   1.000
_cell.length_c   1.000
_cell.angle_alpha   90.00
_cell.angle_beta   90.00
_cell.angle_gamma   90.00
#
_symmetry.space_group_name_H-M   'P 1'
#
loop_
_entity.id
_entity.type
_entity.pdbx_description
1 polymer ?
#
loop_
_entity_poly.entity_id
_entity_poly.type
_entity_poly.pdbx_seq_one_letter_code
_entity_poly.pdbx_strand_id
1 'polypeptide(L)'
;MKVTFVYRHAMVNDENKSAEVFSVFPRFLDTPGLIEQDFRVMFGEQTANKFLERWPTTFKAGVIKESHGLVPSTDLLDLMRNAETSTEVEKDGNKRAAAS
;
A
#
# COMPACT_ATOMS: atom_id res chain seq x y z
N MET A 1 -2.07 -10.96 11.78
CA MET A 1 -1.52 -11.43 13.08
C MET A 1 -0.72 -10.33 13.74
N LYS A 2 -1.17 -9.80 14.89
CA LYS A 2 -0.36 -8.88 15.71
C LYS A 2 0.96 -9.53 16.17
N VAL A 3 0.96 -10.85 16.34
CA VAL A 3 2.10 -11.65 16.80
C VAL A 3 3.35 -11.48 15.92
N THR A 4 3.18 -11.32 14.59
CA THR A 4 4.30 -11.17 13.67
C THR A 4 4.67 -9.72 13.38
N PHE A 5 4.00 -8.74 14.02
CA PHE A 5 4.27 -7.31 13.79
C PHE A 5 5.73 -6.96 14.08
N VAL A 6 6.24 -7.35 15.25
CA VAL A 6 7.62 -7.04 15.67
C VAL A 6 8.64 -7.61 14.67
N TYR A 7 8.44 -8.85 14.22
CA TYR A 7 9.35 -9.49 13.27
C TYR A 7 9.30 -8.82 11.89
N ARG A 8 8.10 -8.53 11.38
CA ARG A 8 7.92 -7.80 10.10
C ARG A 8 8.52 -6.40 10.16
N HIS A 9 8.26 -5.67 11.24
CA HIS A 9 8.82 -4.35 11.47
C HIS A 9 10.36 -4.39 11.53
N ALA A 10 10.95 -5.38 12.21
CA ALA A 10 12.39 -5.55 12.25
C ALA A 10 12.96 -5.88 10.85
N MET A 11 12.30 -6.74 10.09
CA MET A 11 12.73 -7.14 8.74
C MET A 11 12.72 -5.97 7.74
N VAL A 12 11.69 -5.11 7.78
CA VAL A 12 11.61 -3.91 6.93
C VAL A 12 12.75 -2.93 7.21
N ASN A 13 13.17 -2.83 8.48
CA ASN A 13 14.25 -1.93 8.90
C ASN A 13 15.65 -2.56 8.80
N ASP A 14 15.77 -3.82 8.38
CA ASP A 14 17.04 -4.52 8.18
C ASP A 14 17.45 -4.40 6.71
N GLU A 15 18.52 -3.67 6.42
CA GLU A 15 19.01 -3.41 5.06
C GLU A 15 19.24 -4.70 4.26
N ASN A 16 19.71 -5.76 4.91
CA ASN A 16 20.03 -7.02 4.24
C ASN A 16 18.79 -7.90 3.99
N LYS A 17 17.69 -7.67 4.73
CA LYS A 17 16.48 -8.51 4.66
C LYS A 17 15.28 -7.79 4.06
N SER A 18 15.32 -6.47 3.98
CA SER A 18 14.22 -5.64 3.47
C SER A 18 13.81 -6.05 2.05
N ALA A 19 14.75 -6.47 1.21
CA ALA A 19 14.47 -6.95 -0.15
C ALA A 19 13.63 -8.24 -0.19
N GLU A 20 13.72 -9.10 0.83
CA GLU A 20 12.99 -10.37 0.89
C GLU A 20 11.59 -10.22 1.52
N VAL A 21 11.23 -9.02 2.00
CA VAL A 21 10.02 -8.82 2.81
C VAL A 21 8.75 -9.16 2.04
N PHE A 22 8.72 -8.92 0.73
CA PHE A 22 7.57 -9.25 -0.12
C PHE A 22 7.41 -10.76 -0.29
N SER A 23 8.51 -11.51 -0.34
CA SER A 23 8.48 -12.97 -0.44
C SER A 23 8.11 -13.64 0.89
N VAL A 24 8.68 -13.17 2.00
CA VAL A 24 8.43 -13.74 3.34
C VAL A 24 7.05 -13.31 3.87
N PHE A 25 6.60 -12.11 3.51
CA PHE A 25 5.31 -11.56 3.93
C PHE A 25 4.54 -11.00 2.72
N PRO A 26 3.84 -11.87 1.97
CA PRO A 26 3.03 -11.44 0.83
C PRO A 26 1.96 -10.40 1.15
N ARG A 27 1.60 -10.18 2.42
CA ARG A 27 0.69 -9.10 2.84
C ARG A 27 1.22 -7.71 2.47
N PHE A 28 2.53 -7.50 2.35
CA PHE A 28 3.06 -6.22 1.87
C PHE A 28 2.67 -5.94 0.41
N LEU A 29 2.18 -6.94 -0.33
CA LEU A 29 1.57 -6.78 -1.65
C LEU A 29 0.11 -6.28 -1.59
N ASP A 30 -0.53 -6.33 -0.41
CA ASP A 30 -1.88 -5.85 -0.15
C ASP A 30 -1.82 -4.60 0.75
N THR A 31 -1.67 -3.43 0.13
CA THR A 31 -1.50 -2.17 0.87
C THR A 31 -2.69 -1.83 1.78
N PRO A 32 -3.98 -1.95 1.36
CA PRO A 32 -5.12 -1.82 2.28
C PRO A 32 -5.06 -2.78 3.47
N GLY A 33 -4.76 -4.06 3.24
CA GLY A 33 -4.61 -5.05 4.31
C GLY A 33 -3.44 -4.75 5.25
N LEU A 34 -2.35 -4.18 4.75
CA LEU A 34 -1.22 -3.71 5.56
C LEU A 34 -1.64 -2.54 6.46
N ILE A 35 -2.41 -1.58 5.95
CA ILE A 35 -2.91 -0.45 6.74
C ILE A 35 -3.85 -0.96 7.86
N GLU A 36 -4.77 -1.86 7.51
CA GLU A 36 -5.71 -2.41 8.49
C GLU A 36 -5.00 -3.16 9.62
N GLN A 37 -3.92 -3.88 9.32
CA GLN A 37 -3.25 -4.72 10.29
C GLN A 37 -2.16 -3.97 11.07
N ASP A 38 -1.26 -3.28 10.38
CA ASP A 38 -0.03 -2.76 10.98
C ASP A 38 -0.16 -1.29 11.34
N PHE A 39 -0.74 -0.47 10.47
CA PHE A 39 -0.99 0.94 10.80
C PHE A 39 -1.98 1.06 11.95
N ARG A 40 -2.96 0.18 12.05
CA ARG A 40 -3.86 0.13 13.20
C ARG A 40 -3.12 -0.16 14.51
N VAL A 41 -2.08 -0.98 14.49
CA VAL A 41 -1.25 -1.27 15.68
C VAL A 41 -0.35 -0.08 16.00
N MET A 42 0.24 0.57 14.99
CA MET A 42 1.17 1.69 15.18
C MET A 42 0.49 3.01 15.56
N PHE A 43 -0.66 3.30 14.94
CA PHE A 43 -1.32 4.61 15.00
C PHE A 43 -2.73 4.58 15.59
N GLY A 44 -3.21 3.39 15.96
CA GLY A 44 -4.56 3.17 16.48
C GLY A 44 -5.63 3.07 15.41
N GLU A 45 -6.81 2.60 15.82
CA GLU A 45 -7.96 2.32 14.95
C GLU A 45 -8.48 3.57 14.22
N GLN A 46 -8.68 4.67 14.94
CA GLN A 46 -9.23 5.89 14.35
C GLN A 46 -8.35 6.41 13.19
N THR A 47 -7.03 6.39 13.37
CA THR A 47 -6.08 6.85 12.36
C THR A 47 -6.05 5.91 11.15
N ALA A 48 -6.00 4.60 11.39
CA ALA A 48 -6.01 3.61 10.32
C ALA A 48 -7.30 3.68 9.48
N ASN A 49 -8.46 3.85 10.10
CA ASN A 49 -9.73 3.99 9.38
C ASN A 49 -9.75 5.23 8.48
N LYS A 50 -9.32 6.39 9.01
CA LYS A 50 -9.21 7.62 8.20
C LYS A 50 -8.26 7.44 7.01
N PHE A 51 -7.18 6.67 7.20
CA PHE A 51 -6.24 6.39 6.13
C PHE A 51 -6.87 5.50 5.06
N LEU A 52 -7.59 4.43 5.45
CA LEU A 52 -8.31 3.55 4.53
C LEU A 52 -9.38 4.30 3.73
N GLU A 53 -10.18 5.15 4.39
CA GLU A 53 -11.20 5.99 3.74
C GLU A 53 -10.60 6.89 2.65
N ARG A 54 -9.41 7.44 2.91
CA ARG A 54 -8.72 8.36 2.00
C ARG A 54 -7.70 7.67 1.10
N TRP A 55 -7.50 6.35 1.24
CA TRP A 55 -6.54 5.59 0.47
C TRP A 55 -6.75 5.76 -1.04
N PRO A 56 -7.93 5.44 -1.63
CA PRO A 56 -8.12 5.51 -3.07
C PRO A 56 -8.01 6.93 -3.63
N THR A 57 -8.45 7.94 -2.87
CA THR A 57 -8.61 9.32 -3.37
C THR A 57 -7.41 10.23 -3.11
N THR A 58 -6.74 10.08 -1.96
CA THR A 58 -5.74 11.05 -1.48
C THR A 58 -4.34 10.44 -1.45
N PHE A 59 -4.20 9.22 -0.94
CA PHE A 59 -2.88 8.67 -0.62
C PHE A 59 -2.32 7.79 -1.73
N LYS A 60 -3.16 6.97 -2.39
CA LYS A 60 -2.72 5.98 -3.38
C LYS A 60 -1.90 6.59 -4.51
N ALA A 61 -2.35 7.71 -5.08
CA ALA A 61 -1.62 8.40 -6.15
C ALA A 61 -0.24 8.92 -5.70
N GLY A 62 -0.15 9.43 -4.46
CA GLY A 62 1.11 9.87 -3.86
C GLY A 62 2.08 8.70 -3.65
N VAL A 63 1.59 7.59 -3.10
CA VAL A 63 2.39 6.38 -2.89
C VAL A 63 2.91 5.80 -4.21
N ILE A 64 2.08 5.73 -5.25
CA ILE A 64 2.52 5.30 -6.59
C ILE A 64 3.63 6.23 -7.10
N LYS A 65 3.43 7.55 -7.02
CA LYS A 65 4.42 8.54 -7.46
C LYS A 65 5.76 8.37 -6.76
N GLU A 66 5.77 8.25 -5.43
CA GLU A 66 7.01 8.05 -4.67
C GLU A 66 7.67 6.69 -5.00
N SER A 67 6.87 5.67 -5.30
CA SER A 67 7.37 4.33 -5.66
C SER A 67 8.18 4.33 -6.97
N HIS A 68 7.87 5.22 -7.92
CA HIS A 68 8.67 5.41 -9.15
C HIS A 68 10.12 5.85 -8.88
N GLY A 69 10.40 6.43 -7.71
CA GLY A 69 11.75 6.83 -7.30
C GLY A 69 12.59 5.71 -6.67
N LEU A 70 11.99 4.55 -6.40
CA LEU A 70 12.69 3.42 -5.78
C LEU A 70 13.48 2.60 -6.82
N VAL A 71 14.47 1.84 -6.34
CA VAL A 71 15.19 0.89 -7.19
C VAL A 71 14.21 -0.16 -7.71
N PRO A 72 14.06 -0.34 -9.04
CA PRO A 72 13.11 -1.28 -9.59
C PRO A 72 13.44 -2.73 -9.21
N SER A 73 12.43 -3.46 -8.74
CA SER A 73 12.42 -4.93 -8.62
C SER A 73 11.20 -5.50 -9.33
N THR A 74 11.21 -6.79 -9.67
CA THR A 74 10.05 -7.44 -10.31
C THR A 74 8.77 -7.24 -9.48
N ASP A 75 8.85 -7.49 -8.16
CA ASP A 75 7.70 -7.34 -7.25
C ASP A 75 7.17 -5.90 -7.22
N LEU A 76 8.07 -4.91 -7.20
CA LEU A 76 7.69 -3.49 -7.20
C LEU A 76 7.01 -3.11 -8.52
N LEU A 77 7.56 -3.54 -9.66
CA LEU A 77 7.00 -3.24 -10.98
C LEU A 77 5.61 -3.86 -11.17
N ASP A 78 5.41 -5.09 -10.69
CA ASP A 78 4.10 -5.75 -10.74
C ASP A 78 3.08 -5.05 -9.84
N LEU A 79 3.49 -4.63 -8.63
CA LEU A 79 2.65 -3.83 -7.73
C LEU A 79 2.22 -2.50 -8.36
N MET A 80 3.17 -1.76 -8.93
CA MET A 80 2.89 -0.46 -9.54
C MET A 80 1.94 -0.59 -10.71
N ARG A 81 2.14 -1.59 -11.58
CA ARG A 81 1.24 -1.88 -12.71
C ARG A 81 -0.19 -2.17 -12.24
N ASN A 82 -0.35 -3.01 -11.21
CA ASN A 82 -1.66 -3.34 -10.64
C ASN A 82 -2.31 -2.11 -9.98
N ALA A 83 -1.51 -1.29 -9.31
CA ALA A 83 -1.98 -0.09 -8.63
C ALA A 83 -2.47 0.97 -9.63
N GLU A 84 -1.74 1.19 -10.71
CA GLU A 84 -2.02 2.18 -11.77
C GLU A 84 -3.23 1.81 -12.62
N THR A 85 -3.32 0.55 -13.07
CA THR A 85 -4.48 0.05 -13.85
C THR A 85 -5.80 0.18 -13.08
N SER A 86 -5.75 0.05 -11.75
CA SER A 86 -6.91 0.26 -10.88
C SER A 86 -7.34 1.74 -10.76
N THR A 87 -6.48 2.72 -11.11
CA THR A 87 -6.84 4.15 -11.06
C THR A 87 -7.55 4.66 -12.32
N GLU A 88 -7.41 3.96 -13.45
CA GLU A 88 -8.03 4.34 -14.72
C GLU A 88 -9.55 4.09 -14.71
N VAL A 89 -9.98 3.03 -14.03
CA VAL A 89 -11.41 2.67 -13.88
C VAL A 89 -12.16 3.69 -13.00
N GLU A 90 -11.52 4.23 -11.96
CA GLU A 90 -12.15 5.22 -11.07
C GLU A 90 -12.28 6.62 -11.70
N LYS A 91 -11.35 7.00 -12.58
CA LYS A 91 -11.41 8.30 -13.28
C LYS A 91 -12.52 8.36 -14.34
N ASP A 92 -12.90 7.25 -14.96
CA ASP A 92 -14.01 7.23 -15.94
C ASP A 92 -15.39 7.23 -15.26
N GLY A 93 -15.52 6.60 -14.09
CA GLY A 93 -16.75 6.64 -13.27
C GLY A 93 -17.10 8.05 -12.77
N ASN A 94 -16.08 8.84 -12.39
CA ASN A 94 -16.30 10.20 -11.89
C ASN A 94 -16.63 11.23 -13.00
N LYS A 95 -16.25 10.96 -14.26
CA LYS A 95 -16.63 11.82 -15.40
C LYS A 95 -18.10 11.64 -15.79
N ARG A 96 -18.68 10.46 -15.58
CA ARG A 96 -20.10 10.19 -15.88
C ARG A 96 -21.05 10.72 -14.82
N ALA A 97 -20.63 10.75 -13.55
CA ALA A 97 -21.44 11.29 -12.45
C ALA A 97 -21.54 12.83 -12.43
N ALA A 98 -20.60 13.54 -13.05
CA ALA A 98 -20.62 15.01 -13.15
C ALA A 98 -21.42 15.54 -14.37
N ALA A 99 -22.07 14.66 -15.12
CA ALA A 99 -22.83 14.98 -16.34
C ALA A 99 -24.31 14.52 -16.29
N SER A 100 -24.89 14.34 -15.09
CA SER A 100 -26.33 14.07 -14.90
C SER A 100 -26.95 15.00 -13.87
#